data_AF-A0A100WN13-F1
#
_entry.id   AF-A0A100WN13-F1
#
_cell.length_a   1.000
_cell.length_b   1.000
_cell.length_c   1.000
_cell.angle_alpha   90.00
_cell.angle_beta   90.00
_cell.angle_gamma   90.00
#
_symmetry.space_group_name_H-M   'P 1'
#
loop_
_entity.id
_entity.type
_entity.pdbx_description
1 polymer ?
#
loop_
_entity_poly.entity_id
_entity_poly.type
_entity_poly.pdbx_seq_one_letter_code
_entity_poly.pdbx_strand_id
1 'polypeptide(L)'
;MPESAGVSWAQDIHTKMKRAERGECTFGPTQQDDVDQMACAPIVLELRLVDYFGVDPDDPDGEPHRRHTRLYFTEPADEPDQLLLLGLMSKCPGPVGLGEQNVHACRARDRAHEHRGRG
;
A
#
# COMPACT_ATOMS: atom_id res chain seq x y z
N MET A 1 -22.82 10.15 15.95
CA MET A 1 -22.13 9.42 14.87
C MET A 1 -21.58 8.15 15.49
N PRO A 2 -21.95 6.93 15.04
CA PRO A 2 -21.38 5.73 15.64
C PRO A 2 -19.90 5.69 15.25
N GLU A 3 -19.03 5.60 16.26
CA GLU A 3 -17.62 5.26 16.09
C GLU A 3 -17.59 3.88 15.44
N SER A 4 -17.40 3.83 14.12
CA SER A 4 -17.02 2.59 13.46
C SER A 4 -15.69 2.20 14.09
N ALA A 5 -15.66 1.11 14.85
CA ALA A 5 -14.43 0.47 15.28
C ALA A 5 -13.66 0.14 14.00
N GLY A 6 -12.81 1.07 13.57
CA GLY A 6 -12.11 1.01 12.31
C GLY A 6 -11.23 -0.22 12.33
N VAL A 7 -11.35 -1.06 11.31
CA VAL A 7 -10.39 -2.16 11.12
C VAL A 7 -9.01 -1.52 11.09
N SER A 8 -8.17 -1.89 12.05
CA SER A 8 -6.80 -1.40 12.07
C SER A 8 -6.08 -1.92 10.83
N TRP A 9 -5.28 -1.08 10.17
CA TRP A 9 -4.43 -1.51 9.06
C TRP A 9 -3.58 -2.73 9.43
N ALA A 10 -3.21 -2.89 10.70
CA ALA A 10 -2.49 -4.06 11.19
C ALA A 10 -3.32 -5.36 11.12
N GLN A 11 -4.61 -5.30 11.45
CA GLN A 11 -5.52 -6.44 11.36
C GLN A 11 -5.78 -6.82 9.91
N ASP A 12 -5.90 -5.83 9.02
CA ASP A 12 -6.09 -6.06 7.59
C ASP A 12 -4.84 -6.66 6.94
N ILE A 13 -3.65 -6.14 7.25
CA ILE A 13 -2.37 -6.75 6.84
C ILE A 13 -2.31 -8.20 7.32
N HIS A 14 -2.59 -8.47 8.61
CA HIS A 14 -2.55 -9.83 9.14
C HIS A 14 -3.52 -10.76 8.39
N THR A 15 -4.73 -10.29 8.10
CA THR A 15 -5.76 -11.04 7.37
C THR A 15 -5.28 -11.36 5.95
N LYS A 16 -4.75 -10.37 5.24
CA LYS A 16 -4.22 -10.53 3.88
C LYS A 16 -2.99 -11.45 3.85
N MET A 17 -2.10 -11.35 4.82
CA MET A 17 -0.95 -12.28 4.93
C MET A 17 -1.41 -13.72 5.15
N LYS A 18 -2.43 -13.95 6.00
CA LYS A 18 -3.02 -15.29 6.17
C LYS A 18 -3.69 -15.83 4.92
N ARG A 19 -4.28 -14.97 4.10
CA ARG A 19 -4.82 -15.35 2.80
C ARG A 19 -3.69 -15.66 1.80
N ALA A 20 -2.63 -14.85 1.77
CA ALA A 20 -1.46 -15.08 0.94
C ALA A 20 -0.78 -16.43 1.25
N GLU A 21 -0.61 -16.77 2.53
CA GLU A 21 -0.08 -18.09 2.98
C GLU A 21 -0.89 -19.27 2.42
N ARG A 22 -2.19 -19.09 2.16
CA ARG A 22 -3.10 -20.10 1.61
C ARG A 22 -3.26 -20.02 0.09
N GLY A 23 -2.58 -19.10 -0.59
CA GLY A 23 -2.74 -18.85 -2.02
C GLY A 23 -4.08 -18.18 -2.40
N GLU A 24 -4.71 -17.47 -1.45
CA GLU A 24 -6.05 -16.87 -1.61
C GLU A 24 -6.01 -15.37 -1.95
N CYS A 25 -4.83 -14.78 -2.14
CA CYS A 25 -4.69 -13.38 -2.56
C CYS A 25 -4.94 -13.22 -4.05
N THR A 26 -5.71 -12.21 -4.42
CA THR A 26 -5.99 -11.87 -5.82
C THR A 26 -4.99 -10.84 -6.34
N PHE A 27 -4.56 -11.04 -7.59
CA PHE A 27 -3.63 -10.15 -8.29
C PHE A 27 -4.33 -9.44 -9.44
N GLY A 28 -4.23 -8.12 -9.48
CA GLY A 28 -4.77 -7.32 -10.57
C GLY A 28 -4.81 -5.81 -10.30
N PRO A 29 -5.10 -5.03 -11.35
CA PRO A 29 -5.05 -3.57 -11.29
C PRO A 29 -6.32 -2.94 -10.69
N THR A 30 -7.33 -3.73 -10.34
CA THR A 30 -8.61 -3.21 -9.89
C THR A 30 -8.64 -3.02 -8.37
N GLN A 31 -9.54 -2.18 -7.87
CA GLN A 31 -9.73 -1.98 -6.43
C GLN A 31 -10.22 -3.23 -5.69
N GLN A 32 -10.68 -4.26 -6.42
CA GLN A 32 -11.15 -5.52 -5.85
C GLN A 32 -10.01 -6.53 -5.66
N ASP A 33 -8.88 -6.30 -6.33
CA ASP A 33 -7.70 -7.15 -6.23
C ASP A 33 -6.88 -6.78 -4.99
N ASP A 34 -6.31 -7.77 -4.32
CA ASP A 34 -5.50 -7.55 -3.13
C ASP A 34 -4.16 -6.88 -3.47
N VAL A 35 -3.49 -7.38 -4.53
CA VAL A 35 -2.14 -6.95 -4.93
C VAL A 35 -2.13 -6.48 -6.38
N ASP A 36 -1.31 -5.47 -6.67
CA ASP A 36 -1.03 -4.99 -8.02
C ASP A 36 0.46 -4.81 -8.24
N GLN A 37 0.89 -4.94 -9.50
CA GLN A 37 2.25 -4.60 -9.91
C GLN A 37 2.25 -3.19 -10.48
N MET A 38 3.04 -2.31 -9.89
CA MET A 38 3.03 -0.90 -10.25
C MET A 38 3.65 -0.68 -11.64
N ALA A 39 2.83 -0.27 -12.62
CA ALA A 39 3.30 -0.05 -13.99
C ALA A 39 4.43 1.00 -14.09
N CYS A 40 4.41 2.04 -13.25
CA CYS A 40 5.45 3.07 -13.22
C CYS A 40 6.73 2.65 -12.48
N ALA A 41 6.69 1.55 -11.73
CA ALA A 41 7.79 1.00 -10.97
C ALA A 41 7.70 -0.54 -10.93
N PRO A 42 8.09 -1.24 -12.02
CA PRO A 42 7.75 -2.66 -12.21
C PRO A 42 8.29 -3.65 -11.17
N ILE A 43 9.27 -3.26 -10.36
CA ILE A 43 9.77 -4.08 -9.26
C ILE A 43 8.93 -3.94 -7.98
N VAL A 44 7.98 -3.00 -7.95
CA VAL A 44 7.17 -2.69 -6.78
C VAL A 44 5.80 -3.33 -6.91
N LEU A 45 5.43 -4.06 -5.86
CA LEU A 45 4.09 -4.56 -5.61
C LEU A 45 3.37 -3.64 -4.64
N GLU A 46 2.09 -3.42 -4.89
CA GLU A 46 1.18 -2.67 -4.02
C GLU A 46 0.15 -3.62 -3.42
N LEU A 47 0.13 -3.76 -2.10
CA LEU A 47 -0.97 -4.35 -1.35
C LEU A 47 -1.98 -3.28 -0.97
N ARG A 48 -3.23 -3.46 -1.38
CA ARG A 48 -4.34 -2.58 -1.04
C ARG A 48 -4.89 -2.93 0.34
N LEU A 49 -4.93 -1.95 1.23
CA LEU A 49 -5.47 -2.09 2.57
C LEU A 49 -6.81 -1.37 2.71
N VAL A 50 -7.51 -1.65 3.81
CA VAL A 50 -8.73 -0.96 4.24
C VAL A 50 -8.53 0.56 4.21
N ASP A 51 -9.55 1.24 3.73
CA ASP A 51 -9.60 2.68 3.73
C ASP A 51 -9.84 3.21 5.15
N TYR A 52 -9.30 4.39 5.43
CA TYR A 52 -9.61 5.10 6.65
C TYR A 52 -10.15 6.49 6.32
N PHE A 53 -10.87 7.07 7.27
CA PHE A 53 -11.30 8.46 7.22
C PHE A 53 -10.39 9.27 8.14
N GLY A 54 -9.81 10.35 7.64
CA GLY A 54 -8.93 11.21 8.42
C GLY A 54 -9.04 12.66 7.98
N VAL A 55 -8.74 13.58 8.89
CA VAL A 55 -8.58 15.01 8.59
C VAL A 55 -7.21 15.26 7.97
N ASP A 56 -7.11 16.28 7.12
CA ASP A 56 -5.83 16.69 6.55
C ASP A 56 -4.96 17.30 7.67
N PRO A 57 -3.71 16.85 7.89
CA PRO A 57 -2.83 17.47 8.88
C PRO A 57 -2.58 18.97 8.61
N ASP A 58 -2.69 19.42 7.35
CA ASP A 58 -2.55 20.83 6.97
C ASP A 58 -3.87 21.62 7.15
N ASP A 59 -5.00 20.94 7.38
CA ASP A 59 -6.31 21.53 7.72
C ASP A 59 -7.01 20.70 8.82
N PRO A 60 -6.54 20.82 10.08
CA PRO A 60 -7.01 19.97 11.18
C PRO A 60 -8.47 20.22 11.58
N ASP A 61 -9.03 21.37 11.19
CA ASP A 61 -10.44 21.73 11.41
C ASP A 61 -11.33 21.31 10.22
N GLY A 62 -10.74 20.73 9.16
CA GLY A 62 -11.44 20.24 7.98
C GLY A 62 -12.29 19.00 8.25
N GLU A 63 -13.19 18.70 7.31
CA GLU A 63 -14.02 17.50 7.38
C GLU A 63 -13.18 16.24 7.15
N PRO A 64 -13.42 15.14 7.87
CA PRO A 64 -12.74 13.87 7.60
C PRO A 64 -13.00 13.39 6.17
N HIS A 65 -11.93 13.09 5.45
CA HIS A 65 -12.00 12.59 4.09
C HIS A 65 -11.52 11.14 4.03
N ARG A 66 -12.11 10.36 3.12
CA ARG A 66 -11.69 8.99 2.84
C ARG A 66 -10.29 8.99 2.25
N ARG A 67 -9.43 8.11 2.74
CA ARG A 67 -8.04 7.93 2.29
C ARG A 67 -7.79 6.45 2.00
N HIS A 68 -7.08 6.19 0.92
CA HIS A 68 -6.69 4.85 0.49
C HIS A 68 -5.30 4.52 1.03
N THR A 69 -5.19 3.49 1.87
CA THR A 69 -3.90 3.03 2.41
C THR A 69 -3.31 1.96 1.50
N ARG A 70 -2.02 2.09 1.19
CA ARG A 70 -1.26 1.18 0.34
C ARG A 70 0.05 0.78 1.00
N LEU A 71 0.31 -0.52 1.05
CA LEU A 71 1.58 -1.07 1.47
C LEU A 71 2.37 -1.44 0.21
N TYR A 72 3.55 -0.87 0.05
CA TYR A 72 4.44 -1.13 -1.07
C TYR A 72 5.55 -2.08 -0.62
N PHE A 73 5.80 -3.11 -1.41
CA PHE A 73 6.81 -4.12 -1.14
C PHE A 73 7.43 -4.65 -2.44
N THR A 74 8.47 -5.46 -2.31
CA THR A 74 9.07 -6.20 -3.44
C THR A 74 9.47 -7.60 -2.99
N GLU A 75 9.63 -8.48 -3.96
CA GLU A 75 10.23 -9.82 -3.83
C GLU A 75 11.60 -9.80 -4.50
N PRO A 76 12.70 -9.55 -3.77
CA PRO A 76 14.03 -9.48 -4.37
C PRO A 76 14.49 -10.86 -4.86
N ALA A 77 14.85 -10.98 -6.14
CA ALA A 77 15.34 -12.25 -6.72
C ALA A 77 16.63 -12.80 -6.06
N ASP A 78 17.39 -11.91 -5.43
CA ASP A 78 18.62 -12.15 -4.68
C ASP A 78 18.38 -12.62 -3.24
N GLU A 79 17.16 -12.47 -2.73
CA GLU A 79 16.73 -12.86 -1.37
C GLU A 79 15.46 -13.72 -1.47
N PRO A 80 15.58 -15.00 -1.91
CA PRO A 80 14.43 -15.87 -2.08
C PRO A 80 13.68 -16.05 -0.75
N ASP A 81 12.37 -16.23 -0.85
CA ASP A 81 11.44 -16.38 0.29
C ASP A 81 11.37 -15.14 1.21
N GLN A 82 11.87 -13.98 0.77
CA GLN A 82 11.77 -12.73 1.52
C GLN A 82 10.87 -11.70 0.81
N LEU A 83 10.12 -10.99 1.64
CA LEU A 83 9.39 -9.78 1.24
C LEU A 83 10.09 -8.57 1.85
N LEU A 84 10.49 -7.63 1.02
CA LEU A 84 11.05 -6.37 1.50
C LEU A 84 9.95 -5.31 1.54
N LEU A 85 9.64 -4.83 2.75
CA LEU A 85 8.71 -3.73 2.96
C LEU A 85 9.36 -2.40 2.55
N LEU A 86 8.73 -1.67 1.62
CA LEU A 86 9.24 -0.42 1.06
C LEU A 86 8.50 0.82 1.57
N GLY A 87 7.27 0.65 2.06
CA GLY A 87 6.55 1.71 2.77
C GLY A 87 5.06 1.46 2.94
N LEU A 88 4.48 2.19 3.88
CA LEU A 88 3.03 2.28 4.12
C LEU A 88 2.63 3.74 3.89
N MET A 89 1.81 4.00 2.87
CA MET A 89 1.46 5.36 2.47
C MET A 89 -0.04 5.47 2.17
N SER A 90 -0.59 6.65 2.41
CA SER A 90 -2.00 6.96 2.19
C SER A 90 -2.13 7.97 1.07
N LYS A 91 -3.17 7.80 0.25
CA LYS A 91 -3.48 8.69 -0.87
C LYS A 91 -4.94 9.11 -0.86
N CYS A 92 -5.23 10.24 -1.48
CA CYS A 92 -6.60 10.66 -1.76
C CYS A 92 -7.30 9.72 -2.76
N PRO A 93 -8.63 9.68 -2.80
CA PRO A 93 -9.37 9.02 -3.87
C PRO A 93 -9.30 9.84 -5.17
N GLY A 94 -9.63 9.20 -6.29
CA GLY A 94 -9.76 9.88 -7.58
C GLY A 94 -8.43 10.28 -8.23
N PRO A 95 -8.47 11.21 -9.21
CA PRO A 95 -7.31 11.53 -10.06
C PRO A 95 -6.09 12.07 -9.32
N VAL A 96 -6.29 12.91 -8.30
CA VAL A 96 -5.20 13.44 -7.46
C VAL A 96 -4.44 12.28 -6.80
N GLY A 97 -5.20 11.35 -6.22
CA GLY A 97 -4.64 10.14 -5.63
C GLY A 97 -3.84 9.26 -6.60
N LEU A 98 -4.19 9.23 -7.88
CA LEU A 98 -3.40 8.47 -8.87
C LEU A 98 -2.01 9.09 -9.07
N GLY A 99 -1.91 10.42 -9.04
CA GLY A 99 -0.63 11.12 -9.06
C GLY A 99 0.21 10.79 -7.83
N GLU A 100 -0.39 10.88 -6.64
CA GLU A 100 0.26 10.50 -5.38
C GLU A 100 0.74 9.05 -5.39
N GLN A 101 -0.08 8.12 -5.88
CA GLN A 101 0.25 6.70 -5.98
C GLN A 101 1.49 6.45 -6.85
N ASN A 102 1.60 7.12 -7.99
CA ASN A 102 2.79 7.01 -8.84
C ASN A 102 4.04 7.54 -8.14
N VAL A 103 3.95 8.66 -7.43
CA VAL A 103 5.06 9.20 -6.64
C VAL A 103 5.47 8.23 -5.53
N HIS A 104 4.49 7.64 -4.83
CA HIS A 104 4.72 6.64 -3.79
C HIS A 104 5.43 5.39 -4.34
N ALA A 105 4.98 4.87 -5.48
CA ALA A 105 5.60 3.72 -6.13
C ALA A 105 7.04 4.01 -6.58
N CYS A 106 7.32 5.17 -7.16
CA CYS A 106 8.68 5.59 -7.51
C CYS A 106 9.59 5.68 -6.28
N ARG A 107 9.11 6.27 -5.17
CA ARG A 107 9.86 6.34 -3.92
C ARG A 107 10.13 4.95 -3.33
N ALA A 108 9.17 4.04 -3.41
CA ALA A 108 9.33 2.66 -2.99
C ALA A 108 10.42 1.94 -3.81
N ARG A 109 10.42 2.12 -5.14
CA ARG A 109 11.47 1.60 -6.03
C ARG A 109 12.86 2.11 -5.63
N ASP A 110 12.98 3.41 -5.37
CA ASP A 110 14.26 4.01 -5.00
C ASP A 110 14.79 3.40 -3.69
N ARG A 111 13.92 3.17 -2.69
CA ARG A 111 14.28 2.42 -1.47
C ARG A 111 14.71 0.97 -1.74
N ALA A 112 14.06 0.28 -2.67
CA ALA A 112 14.46 -1.07 -3.06
C ALA A 112 15.87 -1.09 -3.67
N HIS A 113 16.19 -0.10 -4.51
CA HIS A 113 17.54 0.05 -5.06
C HIS A 113 18.58 0.40 -3.99
N GLU A 114 18.25 1.27 -3.04
CA GLU A 114 19.13 1.61 -1.91
C GLU A 114 19.45 0.39 -1.05
N HIS A 115 18.48 -0.50 -0.80
CA HIS A 115 18.70 -1.75 -0.07
C HIS A 115 19.72 -2.62 -0.80
N ARG A 116 19.55 -2.81 -2.11
CA ARG A 116 20.48 -3.59 -2.94
C ARG A 116 21.89 -3.00 -3.04
N GLY A 117 22.01 -1.67 -3.00
CA GLY A 117 23.32 -1.00 -3.01
C GLY A 117 24.08 -1.11 -1.68
N ARG A 118 23.44 -1.61 -0.61
CA ARG A 118 24.05 -1.81 0.71
C ARG A 118 24.40 -3.27 1.02
N GLY A 119 23.98 -4.20 0.17
CA GLY A 119 24.24 -5.65 0.29
C GLY A 119 25.59 -6.08 -0.25
#